data_AF-A0A1C5MGQ9-F1
#
_entry.id   AF-A0A1C5MGQ9-F1
#
_cell.length_a   1.000
_cell.length_b   1.000
_cell.length_c   1.000
_cell.angle_alpha   90.00
_cell.angle_beta   90.00
_cell.angle_gamma   90.00
#
_symmetry.space_group_name_H-M   'P 1'
#
loop_
_entity.id
_entity.type
_entity.pdbx_description
1 polymer ?
#
loop_
_entity_poly.entity_id
_entity_poly.type
_entity_poly.pdbx_seq_one_letter_code
_entity_poly.pdbx_strand_id
1 'polypeptide(L)'
;MQSYVLRARKMVQEGKNKEGAEMLSEGLNYYSKNIIKALTPYATADAGIISMVLRNLADDIEKNNPGAKELRMWAENNTVKPELKETIKIKKPNLK
;
A
#
# COMPACT_ATOMS: atom_id res chain seq x y z
N MET A 1 -17.18 4.01 -0.71
CA MET A 1 -16.57 2.91 -1.48
C MET A 1 -16.52 1.68 -0.57
N GLN A 2 -17.02 0.51 -1.00
CA GLN A 2 -16.93 -0.71 -0.18
C GLN A 2 -15.47 -1.21 -0.13
N SER A 3 -15.07 -1.79 1.02
CA SER A 3 -13.72 -2.32 1.25
C SER A 3 -13.33 -3.38 0.21
N TYR A 4 -12.13 -3.24 -0.37
CA TYR A 4 -11.54 -4.25 -1.26
C TYR A 4 -11.44 -5.62 -0.59
N VAL A 5 -11.11 -5.65 0.71
CA VAL A 5 -10.97 -6.89 1.49
C VAL A 5 -12.32 -7.56 1.69
N LEU A 6 -13.38 -6.81 2.01
CA LEU A 6 -14.72 -7.38 2.18
C LEU A 6 -15.27 -7.94 0.85
N ARG A 7 -15.02 -7.23 -0.25
CA ARG A 7 -15.40 -7.68 -1.60
C ARG A 7 -14.65 -8.95 -1.98
N ALA A 8 -13.33 -8.99 -1.75
CA ALA A 8 -12.51 -10.17 -2.00
C ALA A 8 -12.96 -11.37 -1.17
N ARG A 9 -13.23 -11.18 0.13
CA ARG A 9 -13.75 -12.24 1.01
C ARG A 9 -15.07 -12.81 0.51
N LYS A 10 -15.98 -11.97 0.04
CA LYS A 10 -17.24 -12.43 -0.54
C LYS A 10 -17.01 -13.32 -1.78
N MET A 11 -16.09 -12.91 -2.67
CA MET A 11 -15.74 -13.71 -3.85
C MET A 11 -15.13 -15.07 -3.49
N VAL A 12 -14.24 -15.11 -2.49
CA VAL A 12 -13.66 -16.36 -1.97
C VAL A 12 -14.73 -17.28 -1.38
N GLN A 13 -15.69 -16.72 -0.63
CA GLN A 13 -16.83 -17.49 -0.09
C GLN A 13 -17.74 -18.08 -1.18
N GLU A 14 -17.84 -17.41 -2.32
CA GLU A 14 -18.56 -17.88 -3.52
C GLU A 14 -17.74 -18.89 -4.36
N GLY A 15 -16.55 -19.31 -3.90
CA GLY A 15 -15.66 -20.22 -4.61
C GLY A 15 -14.81 -19.56 -5.70
N LYS A 16 -14.90 -18.24 -5.86
CA LYS A 16 -14.21 -17.46 -6.90
C LYS A 16 -12.85 -16.95 -6.39
N ASN A 17 -11.98 -17.88 -6.04
CA ASN A 17 -10.70 -17.58 -5.39
C ASN A 17 -9.79 -16.67 -6.23
N LYS A 18 -9.75 -16.87 -7.55
CA LYS A 18 -8.95 -16.04 -8.47
C LYS A 18 -9.45 -14.60 -8.52
N GLU A 19 -10.76 -14.40 -8.64
CA GLU A 19 -11.38 -13.06 -8.66
C GLU A 19 -11.19 -12.34 -7.32
N GLY A 20 -11.26 -13.08 -6.20
CA GLY A 20 -10.96 -12.55 -4.87
C GLY A 20 -9.51 -12.04 -4.76
N ALA A 21 -8.54 -12.76 -5.31
CA ALA A 21 -7.14 -12.34 -5.34
C ALA A 21 -6.91 -11.13 -6.27
N GLU A 22 -7.59 -11.08 -7.41
CA GLU A 22 -7.57 -9.93 -8.33
C GLU A 22 -8.14 -8.69 -7.65
N MET A 23 -9.25 -8.82 -6.91
CA MET A 23 -9.85 -7.73 -6.13
C MET A 23 -8.90 -7.15 -5.06
N LEU A 24 -8.12 -8.00 -4.40
CA LEU A 24 -7.08 -7.55 -3.46
C LEU A 24 -5.94 -6.83 -4.19
N SER A 25 -5.53 -7.34 -5.36
CA SER A 25 -4.50 -6.71 -6.20
C SER A 25 -4.94 -5.33 -6.69
N GLU A 26 -6.21 -5.14 -7.05
CA GLU A 26 -6.79 -3.83 -7.36
C GLU A 26 -6.70 -2.88 -6.16
N GLY A 27 -7.02 -3.36 -4.97
CA GLY A 27 -6.90 -2.59 -3.73
C GLY A 27 -5.46 -2.14 -3.48
N LEU A 28 -4.49 -3.05 -3.60
CA LEU A 28 -3.07 -2.73 -3.47
C LEU A 28 -2.63 -1.65 -4.47
N ASN A 29 -3.05 -1.77 -5.74
CA ASN A 29 -2.73 -0.78 -6.77
C ASN A 29 -3.37 0.58 -6.48
N TYR A 30 -4.63 0.60 -6.03
CA TYR A 30 -5.35 1.83 -5.68
C TYR A 30 -4.65 2.59 -4.55
N TYR A 31 -4.37 1.92 -3.43
CA TYR A 31 -3.67 2.56 -2.31
C TYR A 31 -2.25 2.97 -2.67
N SER A 32 -1.52 2.14 -3.42
CA SER A 32 -0.15 2.46 -3.87
C SER A 32 -0.12 3.76 -4.70
N LYS A 33 -1.03 3.90 -5.68
CA LYS A 33 -1.12 5.11 -6.50
C LYS A 33 -1.44 6.35 -5.68
N ASN A 34 -2.35 6.23 -4.72
CA ASN A 34 -2.73 7.36 -3.86
C ASN A 34 -1.59 7.79 -2.93
N ILE A 35 -0.87 6.83 -2.34
CA ILE A 35 0.30 7.10 -1.49
C ILE A 35 1.42 7.75 -2.31
N ILE A 36 1.78 7.18 -3.46
CA ILE A 36 2.79 7.76 -4.36
C ILE A 36 2.42 9.18 -4.75
N LYS A 37 1.16 9.41 -5.14
CA LYS A 37 0.67 10.74 -5.53
C LYS A 37 0.73 11.74 -4.38
N ALA A 38 0.43 11.31 -3.14
CA ALA A 38 0.49 12.18 -1.97
C ALA A 38 1.92 12.57 -1.58
N LEU A 39 2.89 11.69 -1.83
CA LEU A 39 4.29 11.92 -1.50
C LEU A 39 5.08 12.59 -2.63
N THR A 40 4.59 12.54 -3.88
CA THR A 40 5.32 13.03 -5.05
C THR A 40 4.92 14.45 -5.45
N PRO A 41 5.88 15.36 -5.72
CA PRO A 41 7.32 15.19 -5.58
C PRO A 41 7.80 15.45 -4.14
N TYR A 42 8.82 14.71 -3.72
CA TYR A 42 9.58 14.97 -2.49
C TYR A 42 11.06 15.26 -2.82
N ALA A 43 11.79 15.90 -1.90
CA ALA A 43 13.22 16.13 -2.09
C ALA A 43 14.01 14.86 -1.79
N THR A 44 14.99 14.49 -2.62
CA THR A 44 15.76 13.25 -2.45
C THR A 44 16.43 13.13 -1.06
N ALA A 45 16.83 14.25 -0.45
CA ALA A 45 17.38 14.28 0.91
C ALA A 45 16.36 13.88 1.99
N ASP A 46 15.07 14.09 1.74
CA ASP A 46 13.99 13.77 2.68
C ASP A 46 13.52 12.31 2.55
N ALA A 47 14.04 11.53 1.59
CA ALA A 47 13.64 10.14 1.35
C ALA A 47 13.73 9.28 2.62
N GLY A 48 14.79 9.47 3.41
CA GLY A 48 14.99 8.75 4.68
C GLY A 48 13.92 9.08 5.72
N ILE A 49 13.54 10.36 5.83
CA ILE A 49 12.51 10.83 6.76
C ILE A 49 11.15 10.27 6.35
N ILE A 50 10.81 10.36 5.06
CA ILE A 50 9.55 9.81 4.53
C ILE A 50 9.46 8.30 4.77
N SER A 51 10.55 7.56 4.52
CA SER A 51 10.59 6.12 4.76
C SER A 51 10.34 5.78 6.24
N MET A 52 10.95 6.51 7.16
CA MET A 52 10.75 6.32 8.61
C MET A 52 9.29 6.57 9.02
N VAL A 53 8.70 7.68 8.56
CA VAL A 53 7.31 8.02 8.90
C VAL A 53 6.32 6.98 8.37
N LEU A 54 6.50 6.48 7.15
CA LEU A 54 5.63 5.43 6.57
C LEU A 54 5.71 4.11 7.35
N ARG A 55 6.90 3.73 7.83
CA ARG A 55 7.08 2.52 8.65
C ARG A 55 6.37 2.67 9.99
N ASN A 56 6.59 3.78 10.68
CA ASN A 56 5.91 4.04 11.96
C ASN A 56 4.39 4.01 11.80
N LEU A 57 3.86 4.60 10.73
CA LEU A 57 2.43 4.57 10.43
C LEU A 57 1.92 3.15 10.20
N ALA A 58 2.68 2.32 9.46
CA ALA A 58 2.32 0.93 9.23
C ALA A 58 2.32 0.12 10.54
N ASP A 59 3.34 0.31 11.38
CA ASP A 59 3.46 -0.35 12.69
C ASP A 59 2.29 0.03 13.62
N ASP A 60 1.91 1.30 13.66
CA ASP A 60 0.76 1.77 14.43
C ASP A 60 -0.57 1.21 13.91
N ILE A 61 -0.73 1.08 12.58
CA ILE A 61 -1.91 0.44 11.99
C ILE A 61 -2.00 -1.02 12.42
N GLU A 62 -0.91 -1.78 12.34
CA GLU A 62 -0.88 -3.19 12.74
C GLU A 62 -1.11 -3.37 14.23
N LYS A 63 -0.50 -2.51 15.06
CA LYS A 63 -0.66 -2.54 16.52
C LYS A 63 -2.12 -2.31 16.95
N ASN A 64 -2.81 -1.39 16.28
CA ASN A 64 -4.19 -1.02 16.62
C ASN A 64 -5.24 -1.92 15.94
N ASN A 65 -4.85 -2.70 14.93
CA ASN A 65 -5.75 -3.58 14.19
C ASN A 65 -5.14 -4.99 14.11
N PRO A 66 -5.48 -5.90 15.05
CA PRO A 66 -4.86 -7.23 15.12
C PRO A 66 -4.88 -7.94 13.77
N GLY A 67 -6.05 -7.95 13.09
CA GLY A 67 -6.27 -8.58 11.79
C GLY A 67 -5.53 -7.97 10.59
N ALA A 68 -4.87 -6.82 10.74
CA ALA A 68 -4.17 -6.16 9.65
C ALA A 68 -2.83 -6.86 9.34
N LYS A 69 -2.15 -7.37 10.37
CA LYS A 69 -0.86 -8.04 10.22
C LYS A 69 -1.00 -9.37 9.47
N GLU A 70 -1.98 -10.20 9.82
CA GLU A 70 -2.22 -11.46 9.10
C GLU A 70 -2.63 -11.21 7.66
N LEU A 71 -3.47 -10.18 7.42
CA LEU A 71 -3.86 -9.81 6.07
C LEU A 71 -2.66 -9.35 5.23
N ARG A 72 -1.76 -8.53 5.81
CA ARG A 72 -0.52 -8.12 5.13
C ARG A 72 0.33 -9.32 4.76
N MET A 73 0.62 -10.21 5.71
CA MET A 73 1.42 -11.42 5.48
C MET A 73 0.79 -12.33 4.43
N TRP A 74 -0.52 -12.50 4.47
CA TRP A 74 -1.24 -13.25 3.45
C TRP A 74 -1.09 -12.60 2.07
N ALA A 75 -1.28 -11.28 1.97
CA ALA A 75 -1.17 -10.55 0.72
C ALA A 75 0.25 -10.64 0.14
N GLU A 76 1.29 -10.57 0.97
CA GLU A 76 2.68 -10.71 0.51
C GLU A 76 2.97 -12.06 -0.15
N ASN A 77 2.34 -13.14 0.33
CA ASN A 77 2.54 -14.49 -0.19
C ASN A 77 1.62 -14.85 -1.37
N ASN A 78 0.49 -14.13 -1.54
CA ASN A 78 -0.57 -14.53 -2.47
C ASN A 78 -0.91 -13.47 -3.52
N THR A 79 -0.28 -12.30 -3.48
CA THR A 79 -0.50 -11.24 -4.46
C THR A 79 0.82 -10.73 -5.02
N VAL A 80 0.78 -10.13 -6.20
CA VAL A 80 1.95 -9.47 -6.79
C VAL A 80 2.00 -8.05 -6.25
N LYS A 81 3.11 -7.70 -5.58
CA LYS A 81 3.36 -6.31 -5.18
C LYS A 81 3.38 -5.43 -6.43
N PRO A 82 2.56 -4.36 -6.50
CA PRO A 82 2.58 -3.48 -7.66
C PRO A 82 3.97 -2.84 -7.79
N GLU A 83 4.50 -2.78 -9.02
CA GLU A 83 5.72 -2.02 -9.28
C GLU A 83 5.50 -0.54 -8.94
N LEU A 84 6.24 -0.05 -7.96
CA LEU A 84 6.22 1.36 -7.58
C LEU A 84 7.22 2.11 -8.47
N LYS A 85 6.76 2.66 -9.59
CA LYS A 85 7.56 3.59 -10.39
C LYS A 85 7.49 4.97 -9.75
N GLU A 86 8.46 5.29 -8.90
CA GLU A 86 8.62 6.64 -8.37
C GLU A 86 9.06 7.60 -9.48
N THR A 87 8.26 8.63 -9.74
CA THR A 87 8.68 9.73 -10.61
C THR A 87 9.46 10.73 -9.76
N ILE A 88 10.78 10.51 -9.63
CA ILE A 88 11.67 11.44 -8.93
C ILE A 88 11.78 12.72 -9.76
N LYS A 89 10.99 13.76 -9.42
CA LYS A 89 11.31 15.13 -9.83
C LYS A 89 12.23 15.71 -8.78
N ILE A 90 13.55 15.63 -9.02
CA ILE A 90 14.56 16.24 -8.17
C ILE A 90 14.31 17.76 -8.13
N LYS A 91 13.61 18.25 -7.11
CA LYS A 91 13.68 19.66 -6.76
C LYS A 91 15.01 19.87 -6.04
N LYS A 92 15.82 20.82 -6.51
CA LYS A 92 17.02 21.24 -5.79
C LYS A 92 16.64 21.53 -4.34
N PRO A 93 17.44 21.07 -3.35
CA PRO A 93 17.17 21.38 -1.96
C PRO A 93 17.06 22.91 -1.82
N ASN A 94 16.04 23.38 -1.11
CA ASN A 94 15.96 24.77 -0.73
C ASN A 94 17.04 25.01 0.33
N LEU A 95 18.25 25.33 -0.12
CA LEU A 95 19.29 25.91 0.73
C LEU A 95 18.81 27.32 1.09
N LYS A 96 18.37 27.50 2.34
CA LYS A 96 18.23 28.84 2.94
C LYS A 96 19.59 29.35 3.36
#